data_AF-A0A6N8BEN9-F1
#
_entry.id   AF-A0A6N8BEN9-F1
#
_cell.length_a   1.000
_cell.length_b   1.000
_cell.length_c   1.000
_cell.angle_alpha   90.00
_cell.angle_beta   90.00
_cell.angle_gamma   90.00
#
_symmetry.space_group_name_H-M   'P 1'
#
loop_
_entity.id
_entity.type
_entity.pdbx_description
1 polymer ?
#
loop_
_entity_poly.entity_id
_entity_poly.type
_entity_poly.pdbx_seq_one_letter_code
_entity_poly.pdbx_strand_id
1 'polypeptide(L)'
;MVPIEDYSTISENAMIYEAIKVLQYSFHRDGKAWYGHRSVVVLKEDGSLTGLLTLRGLLKAVGLQELDEEISIKAESWGWYFTEQLRRESKVRVKDVMRPLTLATIDAESDVASAAMALLRHQINSLPVLKNGKPVGILRTLDIFRIIDQYF
;
A
#
# COMPACT_ATOMS: atom_id res chain seq x y z
N MET A 1 15.48 2.97 -1.34
CA MET A 1 14.32 2.65 -0.46
C MET A 1 13.88 3.91 0.26
N VAL A 2 12.71 3.90 0.89
CA VAL A 2 12.24 4.98 1.77
C VAL A 2 12.28 4.50 3.22
N PRO A 3 12.78 5.31 4.17
CA PRO A 3 12.74 5.02 5.61
C PRO A 3 11.32 4.74 6.10
N ILE A 4 11.17 3.88 7.11
CA ILE A 4 9.84 3.46 7.58
C ILE A 4 9.11 4.59 8.31
N GLU A 5 9.85 5.48 8.97
CA GLU A 5 9.37 6.66 9.71
C GLU A 5 8.71 7.72 8.82
N ASP A 6 9.01 7.72 7.52
CA ASP A 6 8.42 8.65 6.55
C ASP A 6 6.99 8.23 6.15
N TYR A 7 6.63 6.97 6.37
CA TYR A 7 5.31 6.46 6.04
C TYR A 7 4.26 6.84 7.07
N SER A 8 3.10 7.25 6.59
CA SER A 8 1.90 7.35 7.44
C SER A 8 1.51 5.96 7.96
N THR A 9 1.08 5.91 9.22
CA THR A 9 0.69 4.69 9.92
C THR A 9 -0.81 4.63 10.18
N ILE A 10 -1.37 3.42 10.29
CA ILE A 10 -2.76 3.19 10.71
C ILE A 10 -2.89 1.91 11.53
N SER A 11 -3.86 1.85 12.43
CA SER A 11 -4.19 0.63 13.19
C SER A 11 -4.79 -0.46 12.28
N GLU A 12 -4.44 -1.73 12.53
CA GLU A 12 -5.03 -2.88 11.85
C GLU A 12 -6.53 -3.04 12.13
N ASN A 13 -7.01 -2.50 13.26
CA ASN A 13 -8.42 -2.52 13.65
C ASN A 13 -9.19 -1.30 13.12
N ALA A 14 -8.52 -0.33 12.49
CA ALA A 14 -9.16 0.83 11.89
C ALA A 14 -10.07 0.42 10.72
N MET A 15 -11.00 1.30 10.37
CA MET A 15 -11.92 1.12 9.27
C MET A 15 -11.28 1.53 7.94
N ILE A 16 -11.72 0.91 6.83
CA ILE A 16 -11.18 1.21 5.50
C ILE A 16 -11.33 2.68 5.11
N TYR A 17 -12.44 3.35 5.48
CA TYR A 17 -12.62 4.77 5.19
C TYR A 17 -11.57 5.65 5.88
N GLU A 18 -11.08 5.25 7.06
CA GLU A 18 -10.01 5.97 7.78
C GLU A 18 -8.69 5.82 7.04
N ALA A 19 -8.40 4.62 6.53
CA ALA A 19 -7.23 4.39 5.67
C ALA A 19 -7.24 5.23 4.39
N ILE A 20 -8.40 5.36 3.74
CA ILE A 20 -8.56 6.20 2.55
C ILE A 20 -8.21 7.65 2.89
N LYS A 21 -8.72 8.18 4.01
CA LYS A 21 -8.39 9.53 4.47
C LYS A 21 -6.90 9.69 4.73
N VAL A 22 -6.27 8.75 5.45
CA VAL A 22 -4.82 8.80 5.75
C VAL A 22 -3.99 8.84 4.46
N LEU A 23 -4.31 8.01 3.48
CA LEU A 23 -3.63 8.04 2.18
C LEU A 23 -3.89 9.34 1.41
N GLN A 24 -5.13 9.81 1.35
CA GLN A 24 -5.48 11.08 0.70
C GLN A 24 -4.68 12.23 1.29
N TYR A 25 -4.61 12.36 2.62
CA TYR A 25 -3.81 13.39 3.28
C TYR A 25 -2.32 13.22 3.02
N SER A 26 -1.81 11.98 2.94
CA SER A 26 -0.39 11.73 2.66
C SER A 26 0.07 12.27 1.30
N PHE A 27 -0.81 12.35 0.29
CA PHE A 27 -0.49 12.89 -1.03
C PHE A 27 -0.39 14.42 -1.08
N HIS A 28 -0.82 15.13 -0.03
CA HIS A 28 -0.83 16.59 0.03
C HIS A 28 0.37 17.17 0.79
N ARG A 29 1.32 16.34 1.25
CA ARG A 29 2.42 16.76 2.15
C ARG A 29 3.41 17.75 1.53
N ASP A 30 3.60 17.75 0.21
CA ASP A 30 4.73 18.48 -0.42
C ASP A 30 4.31 19.61 -1.38
N GLY A 31 3.06 20.06 -1.36
CA GLY A 31 2.57 21.16 -2.23
C GLY A 31 2.61 20.85 -3.74
N LYS A 32 3.03 19.64 -4.12
CA LYS A 32 2.99 19.08 -5.47
C LYS A 32 1.90 18.03 -5.52
N ALA A 33 1.06 18.06 -6.55
CA ALA A 33 0.01 17.08 -6.72
C ALA A 33 0.62 15.66 -6.79
N TRP A 34 0.11 14.74 -5.96
CA TRP A 34 0.46 13.31 -5.97
C TRP A 34 1.89 12.94 -5.51
N TYR A 35 2.55 13.78 -4.70
CA TYR A 35 3.78 13.41 -4.00
C TYR A 35 3.43 12.79 -2.63
N GLY A 36 3.33 11.47 -2.58
CA GLY A 36 3.05 10.73 -1.35
C GLY A 36 3.23 9.23 -1.53
N HIS A 37 3.38 8.50 -0.43
CA HIS A 37 3.53 7.05 -0.49
C HIS A 37 2.20 6.40 -0.89
N ARG A 38 2.22 5.51 -1.91
CA ARG A 38 1.03 4.75 -2.35
C ARG A 38 0.66 3.60 -1.41
N SER A 39 1.12 3.67 -0.16
CA SER A 39 0.85 2.70 0.89
C SER A 39 0.99 3.34 2.25
N VAL A 40 0.27 2.81 3.22
CA VAL A 40 0.40 3.13 4.65
C VAL A 40 0.89 1.90 5.41
N VAL A 41 1.63 2.16 6.47
CA VAL A 41 2.11 1.14 7.39
C VAL A 41 0.99 0.76 8.34
N VAL A 42 0.73 -0.53 8.50
CA VAL A 42 -0.29 -1.03 9.41
C VAL A 42 0.37 -1.52 10.70
N LEU A 43 -0.14 -1.05 11.83
CA LEU A 43 0.35 -1.36 13.16
C LEU A 43 -0.69 -2.14 13.97
N LYS A 44 -0.21 -3.00 14.87
CA LYS A 44 -1.03 -3.58 15.93
C LYS A 44 -1.21 -2.58 17.07
N GLU A 45 -2.02 -2.96 18.06
CA GLU A 45 -2.24 -2.16 19.28
C GLU A 45 -0.96 -1.97 20.12
N ASP A 46 -0.02 -2.91 20.08
CA ASP A 46 1.28 -2.82 20.75
C ASP A 46 2.30 -1.92 20.00
N GLY A 47 1.90 -1.33 18.88
CA GLY A 47 2.77 -0.49 18.04
C GLY A 47 3.66 -1.27 17.06
N SER A 48 3.63 -2.61 17.07
CA SER A 48 4.39 -3.43 16.12
C SER A 48 3.82 -3.35 14.71
N LEU A 49 4.71 -3.35 13.71
CA LEU A 49 4.33 -3.39 12.30
C LEU A 49 3.79 -4.79 11.93
N THR A 50 2.55 -4.84 11.43
CA THR A 50 1.87 -6.10 11.07
C THR A 50 1.65 -6.25 9.57
N GLY A 51 1.60 -5.14 8.83
CA GLY A 51 1.35 -5.19 7.39
C GLY A 51 1.50 -3.86 6.68
N LEU A 52 1.22 -3.89 5.38
CA LEU A 52 1.15 -2.71 4.53
C LEU A 52 -0.20 -2.68 3.83
N LEU A 53 -0.87 -1.55 3.90
CA LEU A 53 -2.08 -1.30 3.14
C LEU A 53 -1.73 -0.42 1.95
N THR A 54 -1.91 -0.94 0.74
CA THR A 54 -1.57 -0.23 -0.51
C THR A 54 -2.80 0.40 -1.14
N LEU A 55 -2.59 1.42 -1.97
CA LEU A 55 -3.67 2.00 -2.79
C LEU A 55 -4.36 0.92 -3.63
N ARG A 56 -3.61 -0.03 -4.20
CA ARG A 56 -4.17 -1.19 -4.92
C ARG A 56 -5.04 -2.05 -4.02
N GLY A 57 -4.61 -2.32 -2.78
CA GLY A 57 -5.40 -3.08 -1.80
C GLY A 57 -6.72 -2.39 -1.47
N LEU A 58 -6.68 -1.07 -1.28
CA LEU A 58 -7.89 -0.27 -1.07
C LEU A 58 -8.82 -0.28 -2.28
N LEU A 59 -8.30 -0.10 -3.50
CA LEU A 59 -9.12 -0.16 -4.71
C LEU A 59 -9.83 -1.51 -4.88
N LYS A 60 -9.18 -2.60 -4.44
CA LYS A 60 -9.81 -3.92 -4.41
C LYS A 60 -10.89 -4.03 -3.34
N ALA A 61 -10.65 -3.48 -2.16
CA ALA A 61 -11.60 -3.50 -1.07
C ALA A 61 -12.89 -2.76 -1.43
N VAL A 62 -12.78 -1.62 -2.15
CA VAL A 62 -13.93 -0.82 -2.59
C VAL A 62 -14.76 -1.44 -3.72
N GLY A 63 -14.57 -2.73 -4.02
CA GLY A 63 -15.39 -3.47 -4.99
C GLY A 63 -15.16 -3.12 -6.47
N LEU A 64 -14.13 -2.34 -6.82
CA LEU A 64 -13.88 -1.96 -8.22
C LEU A 64 -13.54 -3.15 -9.14
N GLN A 65 -13.15 -4.29 -8.58
CA GLN A 65 -12.91 -5.51 -9.37
C GLN A 65 -14.22 -6.19 -9.81
N GLU A 66 -15.37 -5.86 -9.22
CA GLU A 66 -16.67 -6.43 -9.57
C GLU A 66 -17.35 -5.67 -10.73
N LEU A 67 -16.75 -4.57 -11.20
CA LEU A 67 -17.26 -3.75 -12.31
C LEU A 67 -16.91 -4.28 -13.71
N ASP A 68 -16.18 -5.40 -13.80
CA ASP A 68 -15.72 -5.97 -15.07
C ASP A 68 -16.87 -6.63 -15.88
N GLU A 69 -18.04 -6.87 -15.27
CA GLU A 69 -19.18 -7.50 -15.96
C GLU A 69 -20.28 -6.53 -16.45
N GLU A 70 -20.30 -5.26 -15.99
CA GLU A 70 -21.33 -4.26 -16.37
C GLU A 70 -20.73 -2.91 -16.80
N ILE A 71 -19.85 -2.94 -17.81
CA ILE A 71 -19.33 -1.72 -18.46
C ILE A 71 -20.43 -1.07 -19.33
N SER A 72 -21.44 -0.50 -18.67
CA SER A 72 -22.44 0.42 -19.24
C SER A 72 -22.84 1.53 -18.26
N ILE A 73 -22.29 1.54 -17.04
CA ILE A 73 -22.62 2.57 -16.06
C ILE A 73 -21.84 3.86 -16.40
N LYS A 74 -22.53 4.75 -17.11
CA LYS A 74 -22.14 6.11 -17.46
C LYS A 74 -21.43 6.80 -16.29
N ALA A 75 -20.40 7.58 -16.64
CA ALA A 75 -19.50 8.32 -15.74
C ALA A 75 -20.18 9.14 -14.62
N GLU A 76 -21.47 9.48 -14.79
CA GLU A 76 -22.28 10.20 -13.79
C GLU A 76 -22.69 9.36 -12.57
N SER A 77 -22.71 8.03 -12.69
CA SER A 77 -23.15 7.13 -11.61
C SER A 77 -22.00 6.67 -10.70
N TRP A 78 -20.76 7.00 -11.05
CA TRP A 78 -19.57 6.62 -10.30
C TRP A 78 -19.57 7.27 -8.91
N GLY A 79 -19.95 8.55 -8.80
CA GLY A 79 -20.03 9.24 -7.50
C GLY A 79 -21.06 8.62 -6.54
N TRP A 80 -22.23 8.22 -7.06
CA TRP A 80 -23.28 7.59 -6.25
C TRP A 80 -22.93 6.13 -5.87
N TYR A 81 -22.41 5.35 -6.80
CA TYR A 81 -21.95 3.99 -6.54
C TYR A 81 -20.81 3.96 -5.50
N PHE A 82 -19.82 4.85 -5.64
CA PHE A 82 -18.73 4.99 -4.66
C PHE A 82 -19.26 5.36 -3.28
N THR A 83 -20.23 6.28 -3.17
CA THR A 83 -20.75 6.72 -1.87
C THR A 83 -21.59 5.65 -1.17
N GLU A 84 -22.38 4.87 -1.90
CA GLU A 84 -23.13 3.74 -1.33
C GLU A 84 -22.24 2.55 -0.98
N GLN A 85 -21.23 2.22 -1.80
CA GLN A 85 -20.28 1.15 -1.49
C GLN A 85 -19.39 1.51 -0.30
N LEU A 86 -18.85 2.75 -0.24
CA LEU A 86 -18.10 3.25 0.92
C LEU A 86 -18.95 3.26 2.21
N ARG A 87 -20.26 3.50 2.10
CA ARG A 87 -21.20 3.36 3.23
C ARG A 87 -21.35 1.91 3.67
N ARG A 88 -21.43 0.94 2.76
CA ARG A 88 -21.51 -0.49 3.10
C ARG A 88 -20.20 -1.03 3.66
N GLU A 89 -19.06 -0.52 3.19
CA GLU A 89 -17.72 -0.87 3.65
C GLU A 89 -17.29 -0.22 4.96
N SER A 90 -18.17 0.57 5.58
CA SER A 90 -18.06 1.01 6.98
C SER A 90 -18.03 -0.13 8.00
N LYS A 91 -17.95 -1.39 7.57
CA LYS A 91 -17.73 -2.59 8.40
C LYS A 91 -16.40 -3.31 8.12
N VAL A 92 -15.70 -2.98 7.03
CA VAL A 92 -14.43 -3.63 6.66
C VAL A 92 -13.28 -2.99 7.43
N ARG A 93 -12.44 -3.80 8.07
CA ARG A 93 -11.27 -3.32 8.80
C ARG A 93 -10.02 -3.41 7.93
N VAL A 94 -9.02 -2.60 8.27
CA VAL A 94 -7.72 -2.57 7.60
C VAL A 94 -7.08 -3.96 7.56
N LYS A 95 -7.13 -4.71 8.66
CA LYS A 95 -6.55 -6.07 8.73
C LYS A 95 -7.13 -7.06 7.73
N ASP A 96 -8.36 -6.84 7.28
CA ASP A 96 -9.06 -7.73 6.34
C ASP A 96 -8.58 -7.52 4.89
N VAL A 97 -7.91 -6.39 4.62
CA VAL A 97 -7.50 -5.94 3.27
C VAL A 97 -5.99 -5.78 3.14
N MET A 98 -5.31 -5.47 4.26
CA MET A 98 -3.88 -5.22 4.25
C MET A 98 -3.09 -6.43 3.73
N ARG A 99 -1.92 -6.14 3.17
CA ARG A 99 -0.93 -7.17 2.89
C ARG A 99 -0.16 -7.47 4.17
N PRO A 100 -0.18 -8.71 4.69
CA PRO A 100 0.62 -9.06 5.86
C PRO A 100 2.11 -8.83 5.59
N LEU A 101 2.84 -8.39 6.61
CA LEU A 101 4.29 -8.22 6.53
C LEU A 101 4.99 -9.54 6.14
N THR A 102 4.46 -10.66 6.64
CA THR A 102 4.98 -12.01 6.42
C THR A 102 4.86 -12.51 4.98
N LEU A 103 4.11 -11.82 4.11
CA LEU A 103 3.94 -12.27 2.72
C LEU A 103 5.27 -12.23 1.95
N ALA A 104 6.01 -11.14 2.10
CA ALA A 104 7.29 -10.94 1.43
C ALA A 104 8.04 -9.80 2.12
N THR A 105 9.29 -10.08 2.49
CA THR A 105 10.25 -9.11 3.04
C THR A 105 11.61 -9.36 2.43
N ILE A 106 12.54 -8.43 2.63
CA ILE A 106 13.93 -8.62 2.24
C ILE A 106 14.88 -8.11 3.33
N ASP A 107 16.03 -8.74 3.48
CA ASP A 107 17.07 -8.29 4.40
C ASP A 107 17.80 -7.06 3.85
N ALA A 108 18.17 -6.12 4.73
CA ALA A 108 18.86 -4.88 4.38
C ALA A 108 20.22 -5.09 3.69
N GLU A 109 20.85 -6.25 3.91
CA GLU A 109 22.13 -6.61 3.31
C GLU A 109 21.96 -7.39 1.98
N SER A 110 20.73 -7.60 1.51
CA SER A 110 20.47 -8.27 0.23
C SER A 110 20.81 -7.37 -0.95
N ASP A 111 21.29 -7.99 -2.04
CA ASP A 111 21.57 -7.25 -3.26
C ASP A 111 20.29 -6.82 -4.02
N VAL A 112 20.47 -5.88 -4.95
CA VAL A 112 19.38 -5.30 -5.76
C VAL A 112 18.72 -6.35 -6.65
N ALA A 113 19.48 -7.32 -7.16
CA ALA A 113 18.97 -8.39 -8.02
C ALA A 113 17.98 -9.29 -7.27
N SER A 114 18.33 -9.68 -6.05
CA SER A 114 17.47 -10.44 -5.14
C SER A 114 16.21 -9.68 -4.82
N ALA A 115 16.33 -8.36 -4.58
CA ALA A 115 15.19 -7.49 -4.34
C ALA A 115 14.25 -7.40 -5.54
N ALA A 116 14.79 -7.22 -6.75
CA ALA A 116 14.01 -7.21 -7.98
C ALA A 116 13.28 -8.54 -8.19
N MET A 117 14.00 -9.66 -8.00
CA MET A 117 13.43 -11.00 -8.13
C MET A 117 12.30 -11.25 -7.13
N ALA A 118 12.45 -10.80 -5.88
CA ALA A 118 11.40 -10.91 -4.86
C ALA A 118 10.15 -10.09 -5.24
N LEU A 119 10.31 -8.85 -5.73
CA LEU A 119 9.17 -8.04 -6.19
C LEU A 119 8.41 -8.73 -7.33
N LEU A 120 9.12 -9.28 -8.32
CA LEU A 120 8.54 -9.97 -9.47
C LEU A 120 7.84 -11.27 -9.05
N ARG A 121 8.51 -12.12 -8.26
CA ARG A 121 7.98 -13.41 -7.80
C ARG A 121 6.66 -13.25 -7.04
N HIS A 122 6.59 -12.24 -6.17
CA HIS A 122 5.42 -12.00 -5.34
C HIS A 122 4.39 -11.06 -6.00
N GLN A 123 4.64 -10.63 -7.25
CA GLN A 123 3.77 -9.70 -8.00
C GLN A 123 3.38 -8.45 -7.21
N ILE A 124 4.37 -7.87 -6.52
CA ILE A 124 4.18 -6.73 -5.62
C ILE A 124 5.10 -5.57 -5.99
N ASN A 125 4.65 -4.35 -5.70
CA ASN A 125 5.38 -3.14 -6.06
C ASN A 125 6.29 -2.60 -4.93
N SER A 126 6.25 -3.21 -3.76
CA SER A 126 7.07 -2.81 -2.62
C SER A 126 7.36 -3.96 -1.67
N LEU A 127 8.56 -3.94 -1.09
CA LEU A 127 9.07 -4.88 -0.10
C LEU A 127 9.47 -4.14 1.17
N PRO A 128 8.97 -4.55 2.34
CA PRO A 128 9.54 -4.17 3.62
C PRO A 128 10.96 -4.69 3.72
N VAL A 129 11.87 -3.80 4.09
CA VAL A 129 13.30 -4.09 4.31
C VAL A 129 13.50 -4.29 5.80
N LEU A 130 14.09 -5.42 6.18
CA LEU A 130 14.38 -5.77 7.57
C LEU A 130 15.88 -5.64 7.84
N LYS A 131 16.26 -5.06 8.98
CA LYS A 131 17.62 -5.12 9.51
C LYS A 131 17.56 -5.76 10.88
N ASN A 132 18.30 -6.85 11.08
CA ASN A 132 18.24 -7.64 12.33
C ASN A 132 16.79 -8.03 12.71
N GLY A 133 15.98 -8.40 11.71
CA GLY A 133 14.57 -8.75 11.88
C GLY A 133 13.61 -7.58 12.13
N LYS A 134 14.09 -6.33 12.19
CA LYS A 134 13.25 -5.14 12.41
C LYS A 134 13.02 -4.38 11.11
N PRO A 135 11.79 -3.93 10.80
CA PRO A 135 11.54 -3.09 9.63
C PRO A 135 12.29 -1.75 9.73
N VAL A 136 13.09 -1.43 8.71
CA VAL A 136 13.85 -0.18 8.62
C VAL A 136 13.43 0.69 7.45
N GLY A 137 12.70 0.13 6.49
CA GLY A 137 12.24 0.87 5.32
C GLY A 137 11.40 0.04 4.39
N ILE A 138 10.98 0.67 3.31
CA ILE A 138 10.22 0.04 2.23
C ILE A 138 10.95 0.31 0.92
N LEU A 139 11.37 -0.76 0.26
CA LEU A 139 11.93 -0.73 -1.08
C LEU A 139 10.80 -0.81 -2.10
N ARG A 140 10.79 0.07 -3.09
CA ARG A 140 9.77 0.13 -4.16
C ARG A 140 10.37 -0.27 -5.50
N THR A 141 9.55 -0.73 -6.43
CA THR A 141 9.97 -0.94 -7.83
C THR A 141 10.60 0.31 -8.45
N LEU A 142 10.07 1.50 -8.12
CA LEU A 142 10.66 2.78 -8.53
C LEU A 142 12.08 3.00 -8.00
N ASP A 143 12.41 2.49 -6.81
CA ASP A 143 13.75 2.63 -6.25
C ASP A 143 14.75 1.77 -7.04
N ILE A 144 14.35 0.57 -7.47
CA ILE A 144 15.17 -0.29 -8.36
C ILE A 144 15.32 0.36 -9.73
N PHE A 145 14.22 0.86 -10.31
CA PHE A 145 14.25 1.49 -11.63
C PHE A 145 15.16 2.72 -11.68
N ARG A 146 15.35 3.43 -10.56
CA ARG A 146 16.24 4.59 -10.47
C ARG A 146 17.74 4.27 -10.54
N ILE A 147 18.13 3.02 -10.35
CA ILE A 147 19.54 2.60 -10.32
C ILE A 147 19.85 1.51 -11.34
N ILE A 148 18.86 1.08 -12.13
CA ILE A 148 19.00 -0.07 -13.02
C ILE A 148 20.00 0.17 -14.15
N ASP A 149 20.21 1.45 -14.52
CA ASP A 149 21.22 1.89 -15.48
C ASP A 149 22.65 1.57 -15.04
N GLN A 150 22.90 1.44 -13.73
CA GLN A 150 24.22 1.08 -13.19
C GLN A 150 24.63 -0.38 -13.46
N TYR A 151 23.70 -1.19 -13.97
CA TYR A 151 23.91 -2.59 -14.33
C TYR A 151 24.12 -2.81 -15.84
N PHE A 152 24.19 -1.72 -16.62
CA PHE A 152 24.48 -1.71 -18.06
C PHE A 152 25.73 -0.86 -18.33
#